data_AF-A0A925Y7A1-F1
#
_entry.id   AF-A0A925Y7A1-F1
#
_cell.length_a   1.000
_cell.length_b   1.000
_cell.length_c   1.000
_cell.angle_alpha   90.00
_cell.angle_beta   90.00
_cell.angle_gamma   90.00
#
_symmetry.space_group_name_H-M   'P 1'
#
loop_
_entity.id
_entity.type
_entity.pdbx_description
1 polymer ?
#
loop_
_entity_poly.entity_id
_entity_poly.type
_entity_poly.pdbx_seq_one_letter_code
_entity_poly.pdbx_strand_id
1 'polypeptide(L)'
;SSMKFAMFFMGEYAAMVIGSALIITLFLGGWSIGFGLDAMVAKLHIGDFYFGGLIHMGCFLTKLIGFILFFILVRWTVPRFRYDQLMKLGWVIFFEAALINVFLAALIIAAPELTAAILVIGAVLLVAVTAAVIWVAKVSEEHPKILRA
;
A
#
# COMPACT_ATOMS: atom_id res chain seq x y z
N SER A 1 -28.81 1.79 22.85
CA SER A 1 -28.31 0.88 21.79
C SER A 1 -28.10 1.51 20.42
N SER A 2 -28.47 2.76 20.14
CA SER A 2 -28.15 3.45 18.87
C SER A 2 -26.77 4.13 18.86
N MET A 3 -26.38 4.73 20.00
CA MET A 3 -25.16 5.53 20.09
C MET A 3 -23.87 4.70 20.03
N LYS A 4 -23.85 3.50 20.62
CA LYS A 4 -22.71 2.56 20.53
C LYS A 4 -22.54 2.01 19.10
N PHE A 5 -23.65 1.79 18.40
CA PHE A 5 -23.64 1.40 16.99
C PHE A 5 -23.06 2.52 16.12
N ALA A 6 -23.52 3.77 16.29
CA ALA A 6 -22.99 4.92 15.57
C ALA A 6 -21.47 5.11 15.78
N MET A 7 -20.99 4.98 17.03
CA MET A 7 -19.56 5.09 17.35
C MET A 7 -18.72 3.98 16.70
N PHE A 8 -19.26 2.77 16.59
CA PHE A 8 -18.59 1.66 15.92
C PHE A 8 -18.38 1.95 14.42
N PHE A 9 -19.43 2.37 13.70
CA PHE A 9 -19.30 2.72 12.28
C PHE A 9 -18.41 3.94 12.06
N MET A 10 -18.55 4.98 12.91
CA MET A 10 -17.66 6.14 12.86
C MET A 10 -16.19 5.72 12.98
N GLY A 11 -15.87 4.78 13.89
CA GLY A 11 -14.52 4.24 14.05
C GLY A 11 -14.02 3.49 12.82
N GLU A 12 -14.85 2.67 12.18
CA GLU A 12 -14.49 1.95 10.95
C GLU A 12 -14.18 2.92 9.80
N TYR A 13 -15.01 3.95 9.59
CA TYR A 13 -14.74 4.98 8.58
C TYR A 13 -13.52 5.84 8.92
N ALA A 14 -13.33 6.19 10.20
CA ALA A 14 -12.14 6.91 10.64
C ALA A 14 -10.87 6.11 10.37
N ALA A 15 -10.87 4.80 10.65
CA ALA A 15 -9.73 3.93 10.36
C ALA A 15 -9.41 3.87 8.86
N MET A 16 -10.41 3.82 7.98
CA MET A 16 -10.20 3.87 6.53
C MET A 16 -9.59 5.21 6.07
N VAL A 17 -10.05 6.35 6.61
CA VAL A 17 -9.51 7.67 6.29
C VAL A 17 -8.07 7.81 6.77
N ILE A 18 -7.79 7.41 8.02
CA ILE A 18 -6.45 7.45 8.60
C ILE A 18 -5.50 6.52 7.85
N GLY A 19 -5.92 5.29 7.53
CA GLY A 19 -5.12 4.35 6.76
C GLY A 19 -4.77 4.90 5.37
N SER A 20 -5.74 5.51 4.68
CA SER A 20 -5.51 6.18 3.40
C SER A 20 -4.53 7.34 3.53
N ALA A 21 -4.68 8.17 4.56
CA ALA A 21 -3.78 9.30 4.83
C ALA A 21 -2.34 8.84 5.07
N LEU A 22 -2.14 7.76 5.85
CA LEU A 22 -0.81 7.19 6.11
C LEU A 22 -0.15 6.65 4.84
N ILE A 23 -0.90 5.97 3.97
CA ILE A 23 -0.36 5.48 2.70
C ILE A 23 0.14 6.65 1.83
N ILE A 24 -0.63 7.74 1.77
CA ILE A 24 -0.28 8.91 0.97
C ILE A 24 0.95 9.61 1.52
N THR A 25 1.06 9.78 2.84
CA THR A 25 2.20 10.45 3.46
C THR A 25 3.48 9.64 3.38
N LEU A 26 3.42 8.31 3.58
CA LEU A 26 4.60 7.45 3.62
C LEU A 26 5.11 7.06 2.23
N PHE A 27 4.20 6.79 1.28
CA PHE A 27 4.58 6.21 -0.02
C PHE A 27 4.35 7.15 -1.21
N LEU A 28 3.37 8.06 -1.17
CA LEU A 28 3.03 8.94 -2.31
C LEU A 28 3.51 10.39 -2.16
N GLY A 29 4.54 10.60 -1.32
CA GLY A 29 5.17 11.91 -1.13
C GLY A 29 4.31 12.94 -0.39
N GLY A 30 3.19 12.53 0.23
CA GLY A 30 2.32 13.40 1.02
C GLY A 30 1.82 14.61 0.23
N TRP A 31 2.25 15.79 0.68
CA TRP A 31 1.88 17.10 0.14
C TRP A 31 2.63 17.50 -1.13
N SER A 32 3.71 16.80 -1.47
CA SER A 32 4.45 17.00 -2.72
C SER A 32 3.59 16.55 -3.90
N ILE A 33 3.60 17.36 -4.96
CA ILE A 33 2.92 17.04 -6.23
C ILE A 33 3.68 15.93 -6.97
N GLY A 34 4.97 15.75 -6.66
CA GLY A 34 5.83 14.74 -7.27
C GLY A 34 6.32 15.15 -8.66
N PHE A 35 7.17 14.31 -9.27
CA PHE A 35 7.70 14.47 -10.63
C PHE A 35 8.40 15.81 -10.94
N GLY A 36 8.94 16.49 -9.92
CA GLY A 36 9.60 17.79 -10.09
C GLY A 36 8.65 18.96 -10.36
N LEU A 37 7.33 18.75 -10.28
CA LEU A 37 6.33 19.83 -10.41
C LEU A 37 6.40 20.81 -9.24
N ASP A 38 6.88 20.39 -8.07
CA ASP A 38 7.09 21.29 -6.92
C ASP A 38 8.09 22.42 -7.27
N ALA A 39 9.13 22.11 -8.05
CA ALA A 39 10.09 23.10 -8.52
C ALA A 39 9.48 24.05 -9.59
N MET A 40 8.49 23.59 -10.35
CA MET A 40 7.77 24.43 -11.32
C MET A 40 6.77 25.36 -10.63
N VAL A 41 6.09 24.90 -9.59
CA VAL A 41 5.20 25.73 -8.75
C VAL A 41 6.00 26.81 -8.02
N ALA A 42 7.20 26.48 -7.52
CA ALA A 42 8.11 27.45 -6.91
C ALA A 42 8.63 28.50 -7.92
N LYS A 43 8.94 28.09 -9.16
CA LYS A 43 9.46 28.99 -10.21
C LYS A 43 8.41 29.93 -10.79
N LEU A 44 7.13 29.57 -10.74
CA LEU A 44 6.05 30.34 -11.35
C LEU A 44 5.60 31.53 -10.45
N HIS A 45 6.27 31.78 -9.31
CA HIS A 45 5.85 32.73 -8.27
C HIS A 45 4.39 32.53 -7.81
N ILE A 46 3.79 31.36 -8.07
CA ILE A 46 2.53 30.93 -7.48
C ILE A 46 2.76 30.46 -6.02
N GLY A 47 4.04 30.40 -5.60
CA GLY A 47 4.50 30.09 -4.25
C GLY A 47 4.32 31.18 -3.20
N ASP A 48 3.40 32.13 -3.39
CA ASP A 48 2.90 32.92 -2.25
C ASP A 48 2.23 31.96 -1.25
N PHE A 49 2.48 32.16 0.05
CA PHE A 49 2.03 31.30 1.16
C PHE A 49 0.57 30.82 1.02
N TYR A 50 -0.28 31.69 0.49
CA TYR A 50 -1.70 31.41 0.28
C TYR A 50 -1.96 30.48 -0.91
N PHE A 51 -1.41 30.74 -2.10
CA PHE A 51 -1.74 29.96 -3.31
C PHE A 51 -0.93 28.66 -3.40
N GLY A 52 0.36 28.69 -3.08
CA GLY A 52 1.19 27.49 -3.08
C GLY A 52 0.73 26.47 -2.03
N GLY A 53 0.46 26.94 -0.81
CA GLY A 53 -0.06 26.10 0.27
C GLY A 53 -1.41 25.44 -0.05
N LEU A 54 -2.32 26.18 -0.69
CA LEU A 54 -3.61 25.64 -1.14
C LEU A 54 -3.47 24.58 -2.23
N ILE A 55 -2.50 24.72 -3.14
CA ILE A 55 -2.25 23.71 -4.18
C ILE A 55 -1.71 22.41 -3.57
N HIS A 56 -0.76 22.50 -2.64
CA HIS A 56 -0.24 21.32 -1.93
C HIS A 56 -1.33 20.64 -1.08
N MET A 57 -2.17 21.43 -0.41
CA MET A 57 -3.33 20.94 0.33
C MET A 57 -4.35 20.27 -0.58
N GLY A 58 -4.68 20.89 -1.71
CA GLY A 58 -5.58 20.36 -2.72
C GLY A 58 -5.06 19.06 -3.34
N CYS A 59 -3.75 18.96 -3.57
CA CYS A 59 -3.12 17.73 -4.07
C CYS A 59 -3.27 16.58 -3.06
N PHE A 60 -2.98 16.83 -1.78
CA PHE A 60 -3.15 15.83 -0.73
C PHE A 60 -4.61 15.39 -0.60
N LEU A 61 -5.56 16.34 -0.56
CA LEU A 61 -6.99 16.03 -0.48
C LEU A 61 -7.47 15.24 -1.70
N THR A 62 -6.98 15.57 -2.90
CA THR A 62 -7.31 14.84 -4.13
C THR A 62 -6.82 13.40 -4.06
N LYS A 63 -5.57 13.18 -3.61
CA LYS A 63 -5.03 11.82 -3.37
C LYS A 63 -5.85 11.07 -2.32
N LEU A 64 -6.23 11.75 -1.24
CA LEU A 64 -7.03 11.17 -0.15
C LEU A 64 -8.41 10.72 -0.65
N ILE A 65 -9.12 11.58 -1.37
CA ILE A 65 -10.40 11.25 -1.99
C ILE A 65 -10.23 10.09 -2.98
N GLY A 66 -9.18 10.10 -3.79
CA GLY A 66 -8.85 8.99 -4.70
C GLY A 66 -8.69 7.65 -3.98
N PHE A 67 -7.96 7.61 -2.86
CA PHE A 67 -7.78 6.39 -2.05
C PHE A 67 -9.07 5.95 -1.35
N ILE A 68 -9.87 6.89 -0.84
CA ILE A 68 -11.17 6.56 -0.23
C ILE A 68 -12.10 5.94 -1.29
N LEU A 69 -12.17 6.53 -2.48
CA LEU A 69 -12.93 5.96 -3.60
C LEU A 69 -12.41 4.59 -4.00
N PHE A 70 -11.09 4.39 -4.03
CA PHE A 70 -10.49 3.07 -4.26
C PHE A 70 -10.91 2.05 -3.21
N PHE A 71 -10.89 2.38 -1.91
CA PHE A 71 -11.34 1.47 -0.85
C PHE A 71 -12.84 1.15 -0.96
N ILE A 72 -13.67 2.11 -1.35
CA ILE A 72 -15.10 1.87 -1.60
C ILE A 72 -15.27 0.91 -2.79
N LEU A 73 -14.51 1.09 -3.87
CA LEU A 73 -14.53 0.18 -5.02
C LEU A 73 -14.09 -1.24 -4.65
N VAL A 74 -13.03 -1.38 -3.86
CA VAL A 74 -12.57 -2.69 -3.36
C VAL A 74 -13.68 -3.35 -2.53
N ARG A 75 -14.37 -2.59 -1.67
CA ARG A 75 -15.49 -3.09 -0.87
C ARG A 75 -16.64 -3.63 -1.72
N TRP A 76 -16.87 -3.05 -2.89
CA TRP A 76 -17.94 -3.49 -3.81
C TRP A 76 -17.52 -4.63 -4.73
N THR A 77 -16.23 -4.74 -5.07
CA THR A 77 -15.73 -5.69 -6.08
C THR A 77 -15.19 -6.99 -5.50
N VAL A 78 -14.72 -7.00 -4.25
CA VAL A 78 -14.03 -8.16 -3.67
C VAL A 78 -15.01 -9.17 -3.06
N PRO A 79 -15.01 -10.44 -3.51
CA PRO A 79 -15.74 -11.51 -2.85
C PRO A 79 -15.17 -11.78 -1.46
N ARG A 80 -16.05 -12.05 -0.48
CA ARG A 80 -15.67 -12.37 0.90
C ARG A 80 -14.63 -13.51 0.98
N PHE A 81 -13.46 -13.23 1.54
CA PHE A 81 -12.44 -14.25 1.81
C PHE A 81 -12.70 -14.97 3.13
N ARG A 82 -12.37 -16.27 3.20
CA ARG A 82 -12.38 -17.00 4.47
C ARG A 82 -11.18 -16.56 5.33
N TYR A 83 -11.35 -16.55 6.65
CA TYR A 83 -10.30 -16.16 7.60
C TYR A 83 -8.97 -16.90 7.36
N ASP A 84 -9.01 -18.22 7.13
CA ASP A 84 -7.80 -19.02 6.90
C ASP A 84 -7.02 -18.56 5.66
N GLN A 85 -7.74 -18.16 4.60
CA GLN A 85 -7.13 -17.69 3.36
C GLN A 85 -6.47 -16.32 3.58
N LEU A 86 -7.13 -15.45 4.34
CA LEU A 86 -6.59 -14.14 4.71
C LEU A 86 -5.34 -14.28 5.60
N MET A 87 -5.36 -15.20 6.56
CA MET A 87 -4.20 -15.46 7.42
C MET A 87 -3.02 -16.01 6.63
N LYS A 88 -3.27 -16.95 5.71
CA LYS A 88 -2.22 -17.49 4.84
C LYS A 88 -1.64 -16.42 3.90
N LEU A 89 -2.48 -15.57 3.31
CA LEU A 89 -2.02 -14.45 2.48
C LEU A 89 -1.18 -13.45 3.29
N GLY A 90 -1.65 -13.08 4.49
CA GLY A 90 -0.95 -12.15 5.37
C GLY A 90 0.41 -12.68 5.84
N TRP A 91 0.43 -13.88 6.39
CA TRP A 91 1.61 -14.44 7.02
C TRP A 91 2.61 -15.05 6.06
N VAL A 92 2.16 -15.69 4.98
CA VAL A 92 3.07 -16.41 4.09
C VAL A 92 3.54 -15.51 2.94
N ILE A 93 2.68 -14.61 2.44
CA ILE A 93 3.01 -13.77 1.28
C ILE A 93 3.46 -12.38 1.72
N PHE A 94 2.62 -11.63 2.46
CA PHE A 94 2.93 -10.22 2.74
C PHE A 94 4.09 -10.04 3.72
N PHE A 95 4.18 -10.88 4.75
CA PHE A 95 5.27 -10.80 5.73
C PHE A 95 6.64 -11.07 5.09
N GLU A 96 6.76 -12.17 4.34
CA GLU A 96 8.01 -12.55 3.68
C GLU A 96 8.43 -11.53 2.61
N ALA A 97 7.48 -11.03 1.82
CA ALA A 97 7.75 -9.99 0.82
C ALA A 97 8.26 -8.69 1.47
N ALA A 98 7.68 -8.28 2.60
CA ALA A 98 8.15 -7.11 3.34
C ALA A 98 9.58 -7.29 3.87
N LEU A 99 9.90 -8.49 4.38
CA LEU A 99 11.24 -8.80 4.90
C LEU A 99 12.31 -8.71 3.81
N ILE A 100 12.03 -9.29 2.64
CA ILE A 100 12.93 -9.23 1.47
C ILE A 100 13.14 -7.78 1.02
N ASN A 101 12.07 -6.97 0.98
CA ASN A 101 12.15 -5.58 0.59
C ASN A 101 13.05 -4.76 1.55
N VAL A 102 13.00 -5.04 2.85
CA VAL A 102 13.86 -4.38 3.85
C VAL A 102 15.34 -4.76 3.64
N PHE A 103 15.65 -6.04 3.45
CA PHE A 103 17.03 -6.47 3.19
C PHE A 103 17.57 -5.91 1.87
N LEU A 104 16.73 -5.84 0.83
CA LEU A 104 17.10 -5.24 -0.43
C LEU A 104 17.41 -3.75 -0.28
N ALA A 105 16.55 -3.01 0.42
CA ALA A 105 16.77 -1.60 0.70
C ALA A 105 18.08 -1.37 1.50
N ALA A 106 18.37 -2.23 2.49
CA ALA A 106 19.63 -2.17 3.22
C ALA A 106 20.85 -2.41 2.31
N LEU A 107 20.76 -3.36 1.37
CA LEU A 107 21.84 -3.69 0.45
C LEU A 107 22.10 -2.58 -0.58
N ILE A 108 21.04 -1.90 -1.05
CA ILE A 108 21.16 -0.70 -1.92
C ILE A 108 21.95 0.40 -1.21
N ILE A 109 21.65 0.66 0.07
CA ILE A 109 22.33 1.70 0.86
C ILE A 109 23.81 1.32 1.10
N ALA A 110 24.10 0.03 1.32
CA ALA A 110 25.45 -0.44 1.59
C ALA A 110 26.37 -0.44 0.35
N ALA A 111 25.84 -0.60 -0.87
CA ALA A 111 26.60 -0.66 -2.11
C ALA A 111 26.00 0.24 -3.21
N PRO A 112 26.16 1.57 -3.10
CA PRO A 112 25.52 2.53 -4.02
C PRO A 112 26.03 2.41 -5.46
N GLU A 113 27.27 1.96 -5.65
CA GLU A 113 27.90 1.77 -6.98
C GLU A 113 27.14 0.77 -7.86
N LEU A 114 26.44 -0.20 -7.24
CA LEU A 114 25.71 -1.27 -7.92
C LEU A 114 24.18 -1.06 -7.89
N THR A 115 23.71 0.14 -7.53
CA THR A 115 22.27 0.43 -7.31
C THR A 115 21.38 -0.07 -8.44
N ALA A 116 21.76 0.14 -9.71
CA ALA A 116 20.96 -0.29 -10.86
C ALA A 116 20.83 -1.82 -10.95
N ALA A 117 21.91 -2.56 -10.71
CA ALA A 117 21.87 -4.02 -10.72
C ALA A 117 21.18 -4.59 -9.48
N ILE A 118 21.33 -3.97 -8.31
CA ILE A 118 20.61 -4.38 -7.09
C ILE A 118 19.11 -4.16 -7.24
N LEU A 119 18.67 -3.07 -7.86
CA LEU A 119 17.26 -2.82 -8.15
C LEU A 119 16.69 -3.85 -9.15
N VAL A 120 17.42 -4.19 -10.20
CA VAL A 120 16.99 -5.21 -11.18
C VAL A 120 16.96 -6.60 -10.54
N ILE A 121 17.99 -7.00 -9.82
CA ILE A 121 18.06 -8.28 -9.10
C ILE A 121 16.97 -8.33 -8.02
N GLY A 122 16.77 -7.24 -7.30
CA GLY A 122 15.77 -7.11 -6.26
C GLY A 122 14.35 -7.21 -6.78
N ALA A 123 14.04 -6.56 -7.90
CA ALA A 123 12.75 -6.68 -8.57
C ALA A 123 12.52 -8.12 -9.07
N VAL A 124 13.53 -8.75 -9.68
CA VAL A 124 13.46 -10.14 -10.13
C VAL A 124 13.29 -11.10 -8.96
N LEU A 125 14.00 -10.90 -7.84
CA LEU A 125 13.87 -11.71 -6.63
C LEU A 125 12.50 -11.53 -5.96
N LEU A 126 11.98 -10.31 -5.87
CA LEU A 126 10.63 -10.06 -5.36
C LEU A 126 9.59 -10.79 -6.21
N VAL A 127 9.68 -10.72 -7.54
CA VAL A 127 8.77 -11.41 -8.46
C VAL A 127 8.93 -12.94 -8.38
N ALA A 128 10.16 -13.43 -8.32
CA ALA A 128 10.45 -14.86 -8.23
C ALA A 128 10.00 -15.47 -6.91
N VAL A 129 10.25 -14.79 -5.78
CA VAL A 129 9.83 -15.26 -4.46
C VAL A 129 8.32 -15.17 -4.31
N THR A 130 7.68 -14.09 -4.75
CA THR A 130 6.21 -14.02 -4.74
C THR A 130 5.60 -15.10 -5.62
N ALA A 131 6.15 -15.38 -6.80
CA ALA A 131 5.70 -16.48 -7.65
C ALA A 131 5.93 -17.86 -7.02
N ALA A 132 7.08 -18.10 -6.41
CA ALA A 132 7.40 -19.35 -5.71
C ALA A 132 6.48 -19.57 -4.51
N VAL A 133 6.20 -18.53 -3.72
CA VAL A 133 5.29 -18.61 -2.59
C VAL A 133 3.84 -18.81 -3.04
N ILE A 134 3.41 -18.16 -4.12
CA ILE A 134 2.09 -18.42 -4.73
C ILE A 134 1.99 -19.87 -5.21
N TRP A 135 3.06 -20.40 -5.82
CA TRP A 135 3.12 -21.78 -6.25
C TRP A 135 3.06 -22.76 -5.06
N VAL A 136 3.86 -22.55 -4.01
CA VAL A 136 3.82 -23.34 -2.76
C VAL A 136 2.46 -23.23 -2.09
N ALA A 137 1.87 -22.03 -2.05
CA ALA A 137 0.55 -21.81 -1.47
C ALA A 137 -0.54 -22.57 -2.23
N LYS A 138 -0.50 -22.56 -3.58
CA LYS A 138 -1.42 -23.34 -4.41
C LYS A 138 -1.22 -24.85 -4.27
N VAL A 139 0.04 -25.32 -4.24
CA VAL A 139 0.37 -26.74 -4.02
C VAL A 139 -0.12 -27.22 -2.64
N SER A 140 -0.05 -26.37 -1.62
CA SER A 140 -0.56 -26.67 -0.28
C SER A 140 -2.10 -26.68 -0.17
N GLU A 141 -2.83 -26.18 -1.18
CA GLU A 141 -4.31 -26.18 -1.20
C GLU A 141 -4.91 -27.44 -1.82
N GLU A 142 -4.11 -28.28 -2.48
CA GLU A 142 -4.52 -29.62 -2.88
C GLU A 142 -4.45 -30.55 -1.67
N HIS A 143 -5.45 -30.51 -0.78
CA HIS A 143 -6.01 -31.68 -0.06
C HIS A 143 -7.17 -31.24 0.83
N PRO A 144 -8.40 -31.07 0.30
CA PRO A 144 -9.55 -31.35 1.13
C PRO A 144 -9.54 -32.85 1.39
N LYS A 145 -9.12 -33.28 2.59
CA LYS A 145 -9.51 -34.60 3.09
C LYS A 145 -11.03 -34.58 3.16
N ILE A 146 -11.66 -35.10 2.12
CA ILE A 146 -13.07 -35.47 2.11
C ILE A 146 -13.16 -36.65 3.09
N LEU A 147 -13.22 -36.35 4.39
CA LEU A 147 -13.66 -37.34 5.36
C LEU A 147 -15.16 -37.48 5.16
N ARG A 148 -15.51 -38.38 4.24
CA ARG A 148 -16.79 -39.06 4.24
C ARG A 148 -16.84 -39.92 5.52
N ALA A 149 -17.73 -39.58 6.44
CA ALA A 149 -18.46 -40.49 7.30
C ALA A 149 -19.56 -39.68 8.01
#